data_AF-A0AAE8J5J2-F1
#
_entry.id   AF-A0AAE8J5J2-F1
#
_cell.length_a   1.000
_cell.length_b   1.000
_cell.length_c   1.000
_cell.angle_alpha   90.00
_cell.angle_beta   90.00
_cell.angle_gamma   90.00
#
_symmetry.space_group_name_H-M   'P 1'
#
loop_
_entity.id
_entity.type
_entity.pdbx_description
1 polymer ?
#
loop_
_entity_poly.entity_id
_entity_poly.type
_entity_poly.pdbx_seq_one_letter_code
_entity_poly.pdbx_strand_id
1 'polypeptide(L)'
;MTKNDFIKDLAAALTSYGVSDAANTIDYYDELIDDRIEGGETEAAVIASLETPHQIASQLADQFQPTQVQHKRMSPVLLVTLVVLLVLGSPL
;
A
#
# COMPACT_ATOMS: atom_id res chain seq x y z
N MET A 1 -4.97 5.07 9.67
CA MET A 1 -5.29 6.18 8.76
C MET A 1 -6.61 5.86 8.08
N THR A 2 -7.32 6.86 7.58
CA THR A 2 -8.51 6.66 6.74
C THR A 2 -8.13 6.51 5.27
N LYS A 3 -9.06 6.04 4.41
CA LYS A 3 -8.95 5.99 2.95
C LYS A 3 -8.59 7.36 2.42
N ASN A 4 -9.30 8.39 2.88
CA ASN A 4 -9.04 9.77 2.47
C ASN A 4 -7.62 10.22 2.83
N ASP A 5 -7.11 9.83 4.01
CA ASP A 5 -5.72 10.13 4.37
C ASP A 5 -4.74 9.38 3.46
N PHE A 6 -4.99 8.09 3.21
CA PHE A 6 -4.15 7.27 2.33
C PHE A 6 -4.07 7.84 0.91
N ILE A 7 -5.22 8.17 0.32
CA ILE A 7 -5.32 8.72 -1.04
C ILE A 7 -4.64 10.10 -1.12
N LYS A 8 -4.82 10.94 -0.10
CA LYS A 8 -4.15 12.24 -0.03
C LYS A 8 -2.63 12.09 0.04
N ASP A 9 -2.14 11.17 0.86
CA ASP A 9 -0.71 10.90 1.00
C ASP A 9 -0.14 10.27 -0.28
N LEU A 10 -0.93 9.42 -0.97
CA LEU A 10 -0.57 8.83 -2.25
C LEU A 10 -0.47 9.89 -3.35
N ALA A 11 -1.43 10.81 -3.44
CA ALA A 11 -1.38 11.92 -4.37
C ALA A 11 -0.16 12.82 -4.15
N ALA A 12 0.14 13.14 -2.88
CA ALA A 12 1.32 13.90 -2.51
C ALA A 12 2.62 13.16 -2.89
N ALA A 13 2.69 11.87 -2.62
CA ALA A 13 3.83 11.04 -2.98
C ALA A 13 4.01 10.98 -4.51
N LEU A 14 2.98 10.63 -5.27
CA LEU A 14 3.05 10.55 -6.74
C LEU A 14 3.51 11.86 -7.38
N THR A 15 3.03 12.99 -6.86
CA THR A 15 3.48 14.32 -7.28
C THR A 15 4.96 14.55 -6.96
N SER A 16 5.38 14.21 -5.74
CA SER A 16 6.78 14.36 -5.31
C SER A 16 7.75 13.49 -6.11
N TYR A 17 7.30 12.31 -6.56
CA TYR A 17 8.09 11.39 -7.36
C TYR A 17 7.97 11.65 -8.87
N GLY A 18 7.15 12.63 -9.29
CA GLY A 18 6.99 13.00 -10.70
C GLY A 18 6.32 11.93 -11.55
N VAL A 19 5.44 11.12 -10.96
CA VAL A 19 4.73 10.06 -11.70
C VAL A 19 3.74 10.69 -12.67
N SER A 20 3.89 10.42 -13.96
CA SER A 20 3.05 10.98 -15.02
C SER A 20 1.59 10.50 -14.96
N ASP A 21 1.38 9.29 -14.44
CA ASP A 21 0.06 8.65 -14.37
C ASP A 21 -0.57 8.69 -12.97
N ALA A 22 -0.34 9.79 -12.25
CA ALA A 22 -0.75 9.92 -10.86
C ALA A 22 -2.28 9.80 -10.67
N ALA A 23 -3.08 10.37 -11.58
CA ALA A 23 -4.54 10.34 -11.49
C ALA A 23 -5.10 8.92 -11.60
N ASN A 24 -4.72 8.17 -12.64
CA ASN A 24 -5.18 6.78 -12.78
C ASN A 24 -4.68 5.89 -11.64
N THR A 25 -3.49 6.17 -11.10
CA THR A 25 -2.99 5.44 -9.92
C THR A 25 -3.88 5.72 -8.70
N ILE A 26 -4.24 6.97 -8.46
CA ILE A 26 -5.13 7.35 -7.35
C ILE A 26 -6.48 6.66 -7.50
N ASP A 27 -7.10 6.75 -8.68
CA ASP A 27 -8.42 6.17 -8.97
C ASP A 27 -8.39 4.65 -8.75
N TYR A 28 -7.34 3.97 -9.23
CA TYR A 28 -7.14 2.53 -9.00
C TYR A 28 -7.12 2.15 -7.53
N TYR A 29 -6.35 2.89 -6.70
CA TYR A 29 -6.28 2.57 -5.26
C TYR A 29 -7.56 2.96 -4.52
N ASP A 30 -8.29 3.98 -4.98
CA ASP A 30 -9.57 4.37 -4.40
C ASP A 30 -10.63 3.27 -4.63
N GLU A 31 -10.76 2.80 -5.87
CA GLU A 31 -11.65 1.68 -6.24
C GLU A 31 -11.24 0.38 -5.53
N LEU A 32 -9.94 0.05 -5.49
CA LEU A 32 -9.45 -1.15 -4.81
C LEU A 32 -9.79 -1.17 -3.32
N ILE A 33 -9.69 -0.02 -2.65
CA ILE A 33 -10.04 0.09 -1.23
C ILE A 33 -11.55 -0.06 -1.05
N ASP A 34 -12.34 0.58 -1.90
CA ASP A 34 -13.80 0.50 -1.85
C ASP A 34 -14.29 -0.94 -2.09
N ASP A 35 -13.80 -1.63 -3.12
CA ASP A 35 -14.15 -3.02 -3.42
C ASP A 35 -13.91 -3.95 -2.23
N ARG A 36 -12.81 -3.75 -1.50
CA ARG A 36 -12.48 -4.58 -0.34
C ARG A 36 -13.33 -4.26 0.88
N ILE A 37 -13.68 -2.98 1.07
CA ILE A 37 -14.63 -2.57 2.11
C ILE A 37 -16.02 -3.14 1.80
N GLU A 38 -16.45 -3.10 0.54
CA GLU A 38 -17.69 -3.74 0.07
C GLU A 38 -17.66 -5.26 0.24
N GLY A 39 -16.48 -5.88 0.12
CA GLY A 39 -16.22 -7.27 0.45
C GLY A 39 -16.30 -7.63 1.93
N GLY A 40 -16.52 -6.63 2.81
CA GLY A 40 -16.67 -6.81 4.25
C GLY A 40 -15.38 -6.67 5.06
N GLU A 41 -14.28 -6.25 4.43
CA GLU A 41 -13.04 -5.94 5.15
C GLU A 41 -13.13 -4.57 5.81
N THR A 42 -12.53 -4.41 6.99
CA THR A 42 -12.45 -3.08 7.61
C THR A 42 -11.42 -2.22 6.89
N GLU A 43 -11.73 -0.95 6.66
CA GLU A 43 -10.83 0.06 6.07
C GLU A 43 -9.40 0.01 6.64
N ALA A 44 -9.26 -0.09 7.97
CA ALA A 44 -7.96 -0.16 8.62
C ALA A 44 -7.15 -1.42 8.22
N ALA A 45 -7.81 -2.57 8.06
CA ALA A 45 -7.18 -3.81 7.63
C ALA A 45 -6.80 -3.76 6.14
N VAL A 46 -7.66 -3.17 5.31
CA VAL A 46 -7.41 -2.95 3.89
C VAL A 46 -6.15 -2.10 3.73
N ILE A 47 -6.11 -0.94 4.37
CA ILE A 47 -4.96 -0.03 4.27
C ILE A 47 -3.69 -0.65 4.87
N ALA A 48 -3.80 -1.38 5.97
CA ALA A 48 -2.65 -2.05 6.59
C ALA A 48 -2.06 -3.17 5.71
N SER A 49 -2.83 -3.74 4.79
CA SER A 49 -2.34 -4.74 3.85
C SER A 49 -1.76 -4.13 2.57
N LEU A 50 -1.99 -2.84 2.33
CA LEU A 50 -1.40 -2.12 1.20
C LEU A 50 0.04 -1.68 1.53
N GLU A 51 0.81 -1.40 0.49
CA GLU A 51 2.10 -0.75 0.64
C GLU A 51 1.94 0.71 1.04
N THR A 52 2.98 1.30 1.63
CA THR A 52 2.92 2.73 1.98
C THR A 52 2.82 3.60 0.71
N PRO A 53 2.13 4.75 0.77
CA PRO A 53 2.03 5.69 -0.36
C PRO A 53 3.36 6.03 -1.04
N HIS A 54 4.42 6.21 -0.24
CA HIS A 54 5.77 6.45 -0.76
C HIS A 54 6.38 5.23 -1.47
N GLN A 55 6.14 4.01 -1.00
CA GLN A 55 6.63 2.81 -1.66
C GLN A 55 5.95 2.61 -3.02
N ILE A 56 4.64 2.88 -3.10
CA ILE A 56 3.89 2.82 -4.36
C ILE A 56 4.46 3.86 -5.33
N ALA A 57 4.54 5.12 -4.92
CA ALA A 57 5.05 6.20 -5.77
C ALA A 57 6.50 5.95 -6.24
N SER A 58 7.37 5.46 -5.37
CA SER A 58 8.76 5.12 -5.75
C SER A 58 8.84 4.00 -6.80
N GLN A 59 8.01 2.96 -6.66
CA GLN A 59 7.99 1.84 -7.61
C GLN A 59 7.43 2.24 -8.97
N LEU A 60 6.44 3.13 -8.99
CA LEU A 60 5.91 3.65 -10.24
C LEU A 60 6.92 4.58 -10.93
N ALA A 61 7.60 5.44 -10.18
CA ALA A 61 8.64 6.30 -10.74
C ALA A 61 9.82 5.50 -11.32
N ASP A 62 10.22 4.42 -10.66
CA ASP A 62 11.29 3.53 -11.13
C ASP A 62 10.90 2.76 -12.40
N GLN A 63 9.63 2.39 -12.59
CA GLN A 63 9.17 1.71 -13.80
C GLN A 63 9.30 2.59 -15.06
N PHE A 64 9.34 3.91 -14.92
CA PHE A 64 9.57 4.85 -16.01
C PHE A 64 11.05 5.27 -16.16
N GLN A 65 11.95 4.81 -15.27
CA GLN A 65 13.40 5.02 -15.39
C GLN A 65 14.07 3.71 -15.85
N PRO A 66 14.71 3.67 -17.03
CA PRO A 66 15.44 2.48 -17.44
C PRO A 66 16.64 2.32 -16.50
N THR A 67 16.59 1.22 -15.73
CA THR A 67 17.60 0.73 -14.78
C THR A 67 17.71 1.50 -13.48
N GLN A 68 17.18 0.96 -12.37
CA GLN A 68 17.97 0.53 -11.21
C GLN A 68 17.24 -0.59 -10.45
N VAL A 69 17.96 -1.68 -10.20
CA VAL A 69 17.49 -2.86 -9.47
C VAL A 69 17.36 -2.50 -7.99
N GLN A 70 16.18 -2.10 -7.52
CA GLN A 70 15.93 -1.91 -6.10
C GLN A 70 15.57 -3.25 -5.44
N HIS A 71 16.56 -3.89 -4.84
CA HIS A 71 16.36 -4.99 -3.90
C HIS A 71 15.60 -4.49 -2.66
N LYS A 72 14.26 -4.54 -2.68
CA LYS A 72 13.42 -4.28 -1.51
C LYS A 72 13.60 -5.41 -0.51
N ARG A 73 14.52 -5.24 0.45
CA ARG A 73 14.63 -6.11 1.64
C ARG A 73 13.42 -5.87 2.53
N MET A 74 12.41 -6.74 2.46
CA MET A 74 11.43 -6.84 3.55
C MET A 74 12.17 -7.29 4.81
N SER A 75 12.07 -6.53 5.89
CA SER A 75 12.67 -6.94 7.16
C SER A 75 11.89 -8.17 7.68
N PRO A 76 12.57 -9.28 8.07
CA PRO A 76 11.92 -10.51 8.52
C PRO A 76 11.11 -10.34 9.81
N VAL A 77 11.22 -9.19 10.49
CA VAL A 77 10.54 -8.91 11.76
C VAL A 77 9.02 -8.72 11.57
N LEU A 78 8.59 -8.13 10.45
CA LEU A 78 7.16 -7.84 10.19
C LEU A 78 6.34 -9.12 9.93
N LEU A 79 6.97 -10.11 9.30
CA LEU A 79 6.34 -11.38 8.93
C LEU A 79 6.09 -12.27 10.16
N VAL A 80 7.02 -12.26 11.12
CA VAL A 80 6.92 -13.09 12.33
C VAL A 80 5.85 -12.56 13.29
N THR A 81 5.68 -11.25 13.43
CA THR A 81 4.64 -10.68 14.30
C THR A 81 3.22 -10.99 13.81
N LEU A 82 3.01 -11.05 12.49
CA LEU A 82 1.69 -11.31 11.90
C LEU A 82 1.27 -12.78 12.09
N VAL A 83 2.21 -13.72 11.99
CA VAL A 83 1.95 -15.15 12.22
C VAL A 83 1.66 -15.45 13.69
N VAL A 84 2.41 -14.84 14.63
CA VAL A 84 2.18 -15.07 16.07
C VAL A 84 0.82 -14.54 16.53
N LEU A 85 0.35 -13.42 16.00
CA LEU A 85 -0.97 -12.85 16.31
C LEU A 85 -2.13 -13.74 15.83
N LEU A 86 -1.93 -14.45 14.72
CA LEU A 86 -2.94 -15.36 14.16
C LEU A 86 -3.05 -16.67 14.97
N VAL A 87 -1.95 -17.14 15.57
CA VAL A 87 -1.91 -18.38 16.35
C VAL A 87 -2.40 -18.20 17.80
N LEU A 88 -2.31 -17.00 18.38
CA LEU A 88 -2.80 -16.74 19.75
C LEU A 88 -4.31 -16.39 19.83
N GLY A 89 -4.97 -16.13 18.70
CA GLY A 89 -6.39 -15.74 18.65
C GLY A 89 -7.39 -16.89 18.57
N SER A 90 -6.94 -18.13 18.38
CA SER A 90 -7.80 -19.32 18.37
C SER A 90 -7.61 -20.12 19.66
N PRO A 91 -8.56 -20.12 20.61
CA PRO A 91 -8.60 -21.16 21.61
C PRO A 91 -8.98 -22.48 20.89
N LEU A 92 -8.24 -23.55 21.19
CA LEU A 92 -8.59 -24.93 20.82
C LEU A 92 -9.98 -25.31 21.35
#